data_AF-A0A2A4YLI4-F1
#
_entry.id   AF-A0A2A4YLI4-F1
#
_cell.length_a   1.000
_cell.length_b   1.000
_cell.length_c   1.000
_cell.angle_alpha   90.00
_cell.angle_beta   90.00
_cell.angle_gamma   90.00
#
_symmetry.space_group_name_H-M   'P 1'
#
loop_
_entity.id
_entity.type
_entity.pdbx_description
1 polymer ?
#
loop_
_entity_poly.entity_id
_entity_poly.type
_entity_poly.pdbx_seq_one_letter_code
_entity_poly.pdbx_strand_id
1 'polypeptide(L)'
;MIHRFLIYLSFSICFCANAQEIDTLDFIWTGDSINSVYIDKTAMLIPLQIENDSNTYYFQFDTGTNVSSIYTGIQHGLRPKIVNILSDKIETNIGTIEVDTLAYMS
;
A
#
# COMPACT_ATOMS: atom_id res chain seq x y z
N MET A 1 -26.22 -46.08 22.29
CA MET A 1 -25.78 -44.79 22.88
C MET A 1 -24.53 -44.21 22.22
N ILE A 2 -23.49 -45.01 21.95
CA ILE A 2 -22.19 -44.56 21.39
C ILE A 2 -22.30 -43.91 19.98
N HIS A 3 -23.16 -44.42 19.11
CA HIS A 3 -23.29 -43.90 17.73
C HIS A 3 -23.85 -42.47 17.66
N ARG A 4 -24.76 -42.13 18.58
CA ARG A 4 -25.29 -40.76 18.70
C ARG A 4 -24.23 -39.80 19.22
N PHE A 5 -23.42 -40.25 20.18
CA PHE A 5 -22.31 -39.47 20.74
C PHE A 5 -21.24 -39.13 19.69
N LEU A 6 -20.93 -40.07 18.79
CA LEU A 6 -19.98 -39.86 17.69
C LEU A 6 -20.48 -38.85 16.63
N ILE A 7 -21.78 -38.82 16.36
CA ILE A 7 -22.39 -37.84 15.43
C ILE A 7 -22.33 -36.42 16.01
N TYR A 8 -22.62 -36.26 17.30
CA TYR A 8 -22.48 -34.95 17.98
C TYR A 8 -21.01 -34.50 18.05
N LEU A 9 -20.08 -35.45 18.24
CA LEU A 9 -18.65 -35.18 18.22
C LEU A 9 -18.17 -34.76 16.82
N SER A 10 -18.67 -35.38 15.74
CA SER A 10 -18.31 -35.00 14.37
C SER A 10 -18.89 -33.65 13.94
N PHE A 11 -20.07 -33.28 14.43
CA PHE A 11 -20.64 -31.94 14.20
C PHE A 11 -19.89 -30.83 14.95
N SER A 12 -19.27 -31.16 16.09
CA SER A 12 -18.53 -30.18 16.92
C SER A 12 -17.15 -29.82 16.37
N ILE A 13 -16.56 -30.62 15.47
CA ILE A 13 -15.20 -30.39 14.94
C ILE A 13 -15.21 -29.53 13.66
N CYS A 14 -16.38 -29.23 13.09
CA CYS A 14 -16.49 -28.49 11.82
C CYS A 14 -16.47 -26.95 11.97
N PHE A 15 -16.45 -26.41 13.20
CA PHE A 15 -16.40 -24.98 13.47
C PHE A 15 -14.99 -24.49 13.83
N CYS A 16 -13.96 -24.98 13.15
CA CYS A 16 -12.59 -24.46 13.28
C CYS A 16 -12.33 -23.40 12.20
N ALA A 17 -12.70 -22.16 12.55
CA ALA A 17 -12.08 -20.88 12.22
C ALA A 17 -11.38 -20.73 10.84
N ASN A 18 -12.07 -20.12 9.89
CA ASN A 18 -11.40 -19.21 8.96
C ASN A 18 -11.14 -17.90 9.71
N ALA A 19 -10.05 -17.81 10.46
CA ALA A 19 -9.56 -16.52 10.95
C ALA A 19 -9.07 -15.76 9.72
N GLN A 20 -9.88 -14.85 9.21
CA GLN A 20 -9.49 -13.98 8.12
C GLN A 20 -8.41 -13.05 8.67
N GLU A 21 -7.18 -13.18 8.16
CA GLU A 21 -6.09 -12.26 8.46
C GLU A 21 -6.55 -10.88 7.96
N ILE A 22 -6.83 -9.99 8.91
CA ILE A 22 -7.16 -8.60 8.60
C ILE A 22 -5.83 -7.93 8.32
N ASP A 23 -5.49 -7.82 7.03
CA ASP A 23 -4.35 -7.05 6.57
C ASP A 23 -4.77 -5.57 6.51
N THR A 24 -4.61 -4.87 7.64
CA THR A 24 -4.86 -3.43 7.72
C THR A 24 -3.63 -2.66 7.30
N LEU A 25 -3.82 -1.69 6.40
CA LEU A 25 -2.81 -0.75 5.98
C LEU A 25 -2.99 0.60 6.67
N ASP A 26 -1.95 1.08 7.33
CA ASP A 26 -1.92 2.43 7.88
C ASP A 26 -1.78 3.48 6.77
N PHE A 27 -2.35 4.66 6.97
CA PHE A 27 -2.19 5.80 6.07
C PHE A 27 -2.22 7.13 6.84
N ILE A 28 -1.65 8.17 6.24
CA ILE A 28 -1.52 9.51 6.83
C ILE A 28 -2.39 10.48 6.03
N TRP A 29 -3.17 11.31 6.73
CA TRP A 29 -3.83 12.45 6.11
C TRP A 29 -2.88 13.63 5.99
N THR A 30 -2.80 14.24 4.81
CA THR A 30 -2.16 15.54 4.59
C THR A 30 -3.15 16.56 4.06
N GLY A 31 -2.95 17.83 4.37
CA GLY A 31 -3.71 18.95 3.81
C GLY A 31 -2.93 19.66 2.70
N ASP A 32 -3.64 20.41 1.87
CA ASP A 32 -3.07 21.21 0.78
C ASP A 32 -3.91 22.47 0.55
N SER A 33 -3.35 23.43 -0.19
CA SER A 33 -4.03 24.68 -0.55
C SER A 33 -4.76 24.55 -1.88
N ILE A 34 -6.09 24.61 -1.84
CA ILE A 34 -6.94 24.65 -3.04
C ILE A 34 -7.45 26.07 -3.21
N ASN A 35 -7.13 26.71 -4.33
CA ASN A 35 -7.46 28.12 -4.59
C ASN A 35 -7.00 29.06 -3.47
N SER A 36 -5.76 28.88 -2.99
CA SER A 36 -5.14 29.65 -1.90
C SER A 36 -5.82 29.48 -0.53
N VAL A 37 -6.74 28.54 -0.39
CA VAL A 37 -7.35 28.17 0.90
C VAL A 37 -6.79 26.83 1.33
N TYR A 38 -6.17 26.79 2.51
CA TYR A 38 -5.71 25.53 3.09
C TYR A 38 -6.90 24.68 3.52
N ILE A 39 -6.90 23.43 3.07
CA ILE A 39 -7.92 22.44 3.40
C ILE A 39 -7.20 21.25 4.03
N ASP A 40 -7.63 20.87 5.23
CA ASP A 40 -7.15 19.67 5.91
C ASP A 40 -7.58 18.41 5.16
N LYS A 41 -6.76 17.36 5.23
CA LYS A 41 -7.10 15.99 4.77
C LYS A 41 -7.51 15.91 3.29
N THR A 42 -6.80 16.63 2.42
CA THR A 42 -7.00 16.61 0.96
C THR A 42 -6.35 15.41 0.28
N ALA A 43 -5.36 14.77 0.90
CA ALA A 43 -4.73 13.57 0.36
C ALA A 43 -4.43 12.52 1.46
N MET A 44 -4.50 11.26 1.06
CA MET A 44 -4.09 10.11 1.86
C MET A 44 -2.74 9.61 1.35
N LEU A 45 -1.76 9.54 2.24
CA LEU A 45 -0.44 9.00 1.95
C LEU A 45 -0.31 7.61 2.55
N ILE A 46 0.01 6.64 1.69
CA ILE A 46 0.30 5.26 2.06
C ILE A 46 1.82 5.14 2.23
N PRO A 47 2.31 4.72 3.41
CA PRO A 47 3.71 4.40 3.61
C PRO A 47 4.05 3.10 2.87
N LEU A 48 5.14 3.14 2.12
CA LEU A 48 5.59 2.06 1.27
C LEU A 48 7.05 1.75 1.53
N GLN A 49 7.35 0.47 1.66
CA GLN A 49 8.71 -0.06 1.76
C GLN A 49 8.99 -0.92 0.54
N ILE A 50 9.98 -0.51 -0.24
CA ILE A 50 10.44 -1.24 -1.42
C ILE A 50 11.34 -2.38 -0.94
N GLU A 51 11.19 -3.56 -1.52
CA GLU A 51 12.08 -4.69 -1.20
C GLU A 51 13.56 -4.31 -1.38
N ASN A 52 14.40 -4.71 -0.41
CA ASN A 52 15.83 -4.40 -0.38
C ASN A 52 16.18 -2.91 -0.23
N ASP A 53 15.21 -2.07 0.16
CA ASP A 53 15.43 -0.68 0.56
C ASP A 53 14.98 -0.46 2.02
N SER A 54 15.81 0.23 2.80
CA SER A 54 15.47 0.62 4.18
C SER A 54 14.70 1.93 4.27
N ASN A 55 14.52 2.63 3.14
CA ASN A 55 13.76 3.87 3.09
C ASN A 55 12.24 3.60 3.13
N THR A 56 11.51 4.57 3.69
CA THR A 56 10.05 4.61 3.61
C THR A 56 9.65 5.68 2.60
N TYR A 57 8.89 5.27 1.60
CA TYR A 57 8.30 6.13 0.59
C TYR A 57 6.84 6.41 0.93
N TYR A 58 6.28 7.47 0.37
CA TYR A 58 4.87 7.82 0.57
C TYR A 58 4.21 8.00 -0.78
N PHE A 59 3.20 7.17 -1.03
CA PHE A 59 2.41 7.24 -2.26
C PHE A 59 1.07 7.87 -1.93
N GLN A 60 0.59 8.75 -2.79
CA GLN A 60 -0.78 9.23 -2.69
C GLN A 60 -1.73 8.10 -3.12
N PHE A 61 -2.72 7.79 -2.29
CA PHE A 61 -3.84 6.94 -2.71
C PHE A 61 -4.81 7.77 -3.57
N ASP A 62 -4.49 7.86 -4.85
CA ASP A 62 -5.25 8.64 -5.82
C ASP A 62 -6.30 7.78 -6.52
N THR A 63 -7.57 7.98 -6.15
CA THR A 63 -8.70 7.28 -6.79
C THR A 63 -9.08 7.85 -8.15
N GLY A 64 -8.44 8.95 -8.58
CA GLY A 64 -8.68 9.61 -9.87
C GLY A 64 -7.90 9.00 -11.04
N THR A 65 -7.02 8.03 -10.78
CA THR A 65 -6.19 7.36 -11.78
C THR A 65 -6.20 5.84 -11.60
N ASN A 66 -5.96 5.11 -12.68
CA ASN A 66 -5.78 3.65 -12.67
C ASN A 66 -4.30 3.23 -12.79
N VAL A 67 -3.36 4.19 -12.73
CA VAL A 67 -1.92 3.94 -12.85
C VAL A 67 -1.17 4.48 -11.64
N SER A 68 -0.08 3.81 -11.25
CA SER A 68 0.84 4.32 -10.23
C SER A 68 2.02 5.03 -10.90
N SER A 69 2.45 6.14 -10.30
CA SER A 69 3.56 6.95 -10.82
C SER A 69 4.53 7.30 -9.71
N ILE A 70 5.82 7.26 -10.02
CA ILE A 70 6.87 7.74 -9.12
C ILE A 70 7.35 9.08 -9.67
N TYR A 71 7.13 10.11 -8.86
CA TYR A 71 7.70 11.43 -9.14
C TYR A 71 9.17 11.41 -8.74
N THR A 72 10.04 11.62 -9.73
CA THR A 72 11.45 11.91 -9.46
C THR A 72 11.66 13.41 -9.55
N GLY A 73 12.31 13.98 -8.54
CA GLY A 73 12.72 15.38 -8.53
C GLY A 73 14.17 15.48 -8.06
N ILE A 74 14.91 16.47 -8.55
CA ILE A 74 16.19 16.84 -7.94
C ILE A 74 15.85 17.65 -6.70
N GLN A 75 15.54 17.00 -5.58
CA GLN A 75 15.63 17.69 -4.30
C GLN A 75 17.11 17.74 -3.91
N HIS A 76 17.65 18.97 -3.88
CA HIS A 76 18.96 19.27 -3.29
C HIS A 76 20.18 18.55 -3.92
N GLY A 77 20.20 18.35 -5.24
CA GLY A 77 21.37 17.78 -5.93
C GLY A 77 21.65 16.31 -5.60
N LEU A 78 20.78 15.66 -4.85
CA LEU A 78 20.80 14.22 -4.61
C LEU A 78 20.00 13.55 -5.73
N ARG A 79 20.67 12.74 -6.55
CA ARG A 79 19.96 11.81 -7.44
C ARG A 79 19.23 10.82 -6.53
N PRO A 80 17.90 10.69 -6.61
CA PRO A 80 17.22 9.66 -5.84
C PRO A 80 17.84 8.31 -6.21
N LYS A 81 18.28 7.56 -5.21
CA LYS A 81 18.84 6.19 -5.36
C LYS A 81 17.84 5.23 -6.04
N ILE A 82 16.59 5.68 -6.16
CA ILE A 82 15.44 5.13 -6.90
C ILE A 82 15.73 4.97 -8.41
N VAL A 83 16.72 5.66 -8.98
CA VAL A 83 17.04 5.62 -10.43
C VAL A 83 17.42 4.21 -10.97
N ASN A 84 17.70 3.24 -10.09
CA ASN A 84 17.90 1.85 -10.53
C ASN A 84 16.64 0.99 -10.54
N ILE A 85 15.46 1.55 -10.25
CA ILE A 85 14.19 0.89 -10.50
C ILE A 85 13.87 1.03 -12.00
N LEU A 86 14.60 0.26 -12.80
CA LEU A 86 14.40 0.06 -14.25
C LEU A 86 13.37 -1.04 -14.52
N SER A 87 12.45 -1.27 -13.60
CA SER A 87 11.40 -2.26 -13.74
C SER A 87 10.05 -1.56 -13.68
N ASP A 88 9.20 -1.88 -14.65
CA ASP A 88 7.80 -1.48 -14.69
C ASP A 88 7.02 -2.00 -13.46
N LYS A 89 7.65 -2.83 -12.62
CA LYS A 89 7.08 -3.41 -11.41
C LYS A 89 8.01 -3.26 -10.22
N ILE A 90 7.44 -2.92 -9.07
CA ILE A 90 8.15 -2.77 -7.81
C ILE A 90 7.48 -3.67 -6.78
N GLU A 91 8.27 -4.54 -6.14
CA GLU A 91 7.80 -5.32 -5.01
C GLU A 91 7.86 -4.49 -3.73
N THR A 92 6.77 -4.52 -2.97
CA THR A 92 6.57 -3.68 -1.80
C THR A 92 5.84 -4.42 -0.70
N ASN A 93 5.81 -3.84 0.50
CA ASN A 93 5.05 -4.39 1.63
C ASN A 93 3.52 -4.42 1.42
N ILE A 94 3.00 -3.78 0.36
CA ILE A 94 1.56 -3.80 0.01
C ILE A 94 1.29 -4.58 -1.28
N GLY A 95 2.28 -5.34 -1.76
CA GLY A 95 2.22 -6.08 -3.01
C GLY A 95 2.99 -5.41 -4.16
N THR A 96 2.79 -5.93 -5.36
CA THR A 96 3.48 -5.45 -6.56
C THR A 96 2.80 -4.20 -7.12
N ILE A 97 3.56 -3.12 -7.31
CA ILE A 97 3.09 -1.89 -7.95
C ILE A 97 3.63 -1.82 -9.37
N GLU A 98 2.72 -1.68 -10.33
CA GLU A 98 3.09 -1.37 -11.73
C GLU A 98 3.24 0.14 -11.90
N VAL A 99 4.44 0.59 -12.31
CA VAL A 99 4.79 2.00 -12.46
C VAL A 99 4.78 2.36 -13.94
N ASP A 100 3.79 3.16 -14.34
CA ASP A 100 3.54 3.48 -15.75
C ASP A 100 4.32 4.71 -16.24
N THR A 101 4.73 5.60 -15.32
CA THR A 101 5.38 6.85 -15.71
C THR A 101 6.42 7.30 -14.70
N LEU A 102 7.66 7.51 -15.19
CA LEU A 102 8.65 8.37 -14.55
C LEU A 102 8.29 9.82 -14.87
N ALA A 103 7.42 10.41 -14.04
CA ALA A 103 7.07 11.81 -14.17
C ALA A 103 8.17 12.66 -13.52
N TYR A 104 8.74 13.58 -14.31
CA TYR A 104 9.69 14.56 -13.79
C TYR A 104 8.90 15.76 -13.26
N MET A 105 8.99 16.03 -11.96
CA MET A 105 8.48 17.31 -11.44
C MET A 105 9.55 18.37 -11.70
N SER A 106 9.22 19.36 -12.52
CA SER A 106 10.04 20.55 -12.81
C SER A 106 10.18 21.45 -11.59
#